data_AF-A0A7S3M4W2-F1
#
_entry.id   AF-A0A7S3M4W2-F1
#
_cell.length_a   1.000
_cell.length_b   1.000
_cell.length_c   1.000
_cell.angle_alpha   90.00
_cell.angle_beta   90.00
_cell.angle_gamma   90.00
#
_symmetry.space_group_name_H-M   'P 1'
#
loop_
_entity.id
_entity.type
_entity.pdbx_description
1 polymer ?
#
loop_
_entity_poly.entity_id
_entity_poly.type
_entity_poly.pdbx_seq_one_letter_code
_entity_poly.pdbx_strand_id
1 'polypeptide(L)'
;PGFYPLRGDFDYEYENDADKMLADMEFTLDEHPSERELKLQVIRIYNHKLQERNRRKEFVIERGLIDFKLQQQQDKRRTKEERDLVGRLRVFARFQSKEEHEALVEGLLRAGKLRQQIELYRTYRQMGVRTLEQAKQYEANKRLREKDAKARKQKDRESAPYLLSQSSSAAAYSQQSAF
;
A
#
# COMPACT_ATOMS: atom_id res chain seq x y z
N PRO A 1 9.49 1.83 16.51
CA PRO A 1 8.33 1.36 17.31
C PRO A 1 8.01 -0.11 16.98
N GLY A 2 8.21 -0.98 17.95
CA GLY A 2 7.96 -2.41 17.90
C GLY A 2 6.60 -2.81 18.49
N PHE A 3 6.21 -4.04 18.19
CA PHE A 3 5.07 -4.74 18.76
C PHE A 3 5.58 -5.96 19.52
N TYR A 4 5.03 -6.23 20.70
CA TYR A 4 5.40 -7.36 21.56
C TYR A 4 4.36 -8.49 21.41
N PRO A 5 4.63 -9.54 20.60
CA PRO A 5 3.59 -10.51 20.24
C PRO A 5 3.04 -11.31 21.42
N LEU A 6 3.87 -11.60 22.43
CA LEU A 6 3.46 -12.37 23.60
C LEU A 6 2.54 -11.60 24.56
N ARG A 7 2.64 -10.26 24.56
CA ARG A 7 1.76 -9.40 25.37
C ARG A 7 0.62 -8.82 24.55
N GLY A 8 0.79 -8.74 23.24
CA GLY A 8 -0.13 -8.06 22.34
C GLY A 8 0.02 -6.54 22.36
N ASP A 9 1.12 -5.99 22.91
CA ASP A 9 1.27 -4.54 23.15
C ASP A 9 2.18 -3.85 22.13
N PHE A 10 1.96 -2.54 21.94
CA PHE A 10 2.87 -1.69 21.17
C PHE A 10 3.84 -0.97 22.11
N ASP A 11 5.06 -0.67 21.62
CA ASP A 11 6.02 0.18 22.33
C ASP A 11 5.43 1.57 22.67
N TYR A 12 4.55 2.06 21.80
CA TYR A 12 3.89 3.35 21.95
C TYR A 12 2.43 3.20 21.56
N GLU A 13 1.54 3.32 22.54
CA GLU A 13 0.11 3.15 22.32
C GLU A 13 -0.55 4.44 21.82
N TYR A 14 -1.76 4.30 21.27
CA TYR A 14 -2.57 5.45 20.89
C TYR A 14 -2.91 6.29 22.13
N GLU A 15 -2.58 7.58 22.10
CA GLU A 15 -2.67 8.49 23.25
C GLU A 15 -1.97 7.93 24.51
N ASN A 16 -0.69 7.57 24.37
CA ASN A 16 0.13 7.04 25.47
C ASN A 16 0.18 7.94 26.73
N ASP A 17 0.03 9.25 26.56
CA ASP A 17 0.04 10.21 27.66
C ASP A 17 -1.32 10.37 28.36
N ALA A 18 -2.36 9.65 27.93
CA ALA A 18 -3.69 9.74 28.54
C ALA A 18 -3.68 9.39 30.04
N ASP A 19 -2.83 8.43 30.43
CA ASP A 19 -2.70 7.98 31.83
C ASP A 19 -2.14 9.10 32.74
N LYS A 20 -1.37 10.05 32.18
CA LYS A 20 -0.86 11.21 32.95
C LYS A 20 -1.98 12.12 33.46
N MET A 21 -3.12 12.17 32.78
CA MET A 21 -4.29 12.97 33.21
C MET A 21 -4.93 12.43 34.48
N LEU A 22 -4.70 11.16 34.81
CA LEU A 22 -5.23 10.51 36.00
C LEU A 22 -4.18 10.33 37.10
N ALA A 23 -2.88 10.50 36.79
CA ALA A 23 -1.78 10.17 37.68
C ALA A 23 -1.87 10.88 39.04
N ASP A 24 -2.27 12.15 39.05
CA ASP A 24 -2.37 12.99 40.25
C ASP A 24 -3.84 13.18 40.71
N MET A 25 -4.80 12.41 40.18
CA MET A 25 -6.21 12.55 40.52
C MET A 25 -6.59 11.72 41.75
N GLU A 26 -7.11 12.39 42.77
CA GLU A 26 -7.62 11.75 43.98
C GLU A 26 -9.04 12.23 44.33
N PHE A 27 -9.84 11.37 44.94
CA PHE A 27 -11.16 11.70 45.48
C PHE A 27 -11.08 11.79 46.99
N THR A 28 -11.53 12.89 47.57
CA THR A 28 -11.63 13.06 49.02
C THR A 28 -13.11 13.11 49.43
N LEU A 29 -13.42 12.74 50.68
CA LEU A 29 -14.81 12.69 51.15
C LEU A 29 -15.44 14.08 51.29
N ASP A 30 -14.61 15.11 51.51
CA ASP A 30 -15.04 16.49 51.73
C ASP A 30 -14.96 17.35 50.45
N GLU A 31 -14.72 16.75 49.29
CA GLU A 31 -14.60 17.48 48.02
C GLU A 31 -15.93 18.12 47.59
N HIS A 32 -15.83 19.31 46.98
CA HIS A 32 -17.02 20.00 46.51
C HIS A 32 -17.70 19.19 45.39
N PRO A 33 -19.05 19.07 45.35
CA PRO A 33 -19.74 18.29 44.33
C PRO A 33 -19.35 18.60 42.88
N SER A 34 -19.08 19.88 42.57
CA SER A 34 -18.62 20.30 41.23
C SER A 34 -17.21 19.82 40.89
N GLU A 35 -16.31 19.73 41.88
CA GLU A 35 -14.95 19.20 41.68
C GLU A 35 -15.01 17.69 41.40
N ARG A 36 -15.84 16.97 42.18
CA ARG A 36 -16.12 15.56 41.96
C ARG A 36 -16.69 15.31 40.56
N GLU A 37 -17.65 16.13 40.14
CA GLU A 37 -18.23 16.03 38.80
C GLU A 37 -17.18 16.22 37.71
N LEU A 38 -16.29 17.22 37.86
CA LEU A 38 -15.19 17.45 36.92
C LEU A 38 -14.26 16.24 36.83
N LYS A 39 -13.84 15.67 37.96
CA LYS A 39 -13.02 14.45 38.00
C LYS A 39 -13.71 13.28 37.30
N LEU A 40 -15.01 13.08 37.53
CA LEU A 40 -15.79 12.06 36.84
C LEU A 40 -15.85 12.28 35.32
N GLN A 41 -15.93 13.53 34.85
CA GLN A 41 -15.86 13.83 33.42
C GLN A 41 -14.49 13.50 32.83
N VAL A 42 -13.40 13.79 33.54
CA VAL A 42 -12.05 13.41 33.11
C VAL A 42 -11.91 11.89 33.00
N ILE A 43 -12.45 11.13 33.96
CA ILE A 43 -12.48 9.66 33.89
C ILE A 43 -13.29 9.17 32.67
N ARG A 44 -14.42 9.79 32.35
CA ARG A 44 -15.19 9.46 31.14
C ARG A 44 -14.38 9.67 29.87
N ILE A 45 -13.67 10.80 29.79
CA ILE A 45 -12.77 11.10 28.66
C ILE A 45 -11.67 10.04 28.57
N TYR A 46 -11.05 9.67 29.69
CA TYR A 46 -10.05 8.61 29.73
C TYR A 46 -10.59 7.27 29.22
N ASN A 47 -11.76 6.84 29.72
CA ASN A 47 -12.39 5.59 29.28
C ASN A 47 -12.67 5.59 27.77
N HIS A 48 -13.08 6.73 27.22
CA HIS A 48 -13.27 6.88 25.77
C HIS A 48 -11.95 6.71 25.01
N LYS A 49 -10.85 7.30 25.50
CA LYS A 49 -9.52 7.13 24.91
C LYS A 49 -9.05 5.68 24.99
N LEU A 50 -9.28 5.00 26.11
CA LEU A 50 -8.93 3.59 26.31
C LEU A 50 -9.71 2.68 25.35
N GLN A 51 -11.00 2.94 25.16
CA GLN A 51 -11.82 2.21 24.18
C GLN A 51 -11.29 2.38 22.75
N GLU A 52 -10.98 3.61 22.33
CA GLU A 52 -10.45 3.88 20.99
C GLU A 52 -9.05 3.26 20.80
N ARG A 53 -8.22 3.27 21.85
CA ARG A 53 -6.91 2.60 21.86
C ARG A 53 -7.07 1.10 21.63
N ASN A 54 -7.95 0.43 22.37
CA ASN A 54 -8.22 -1.00 22.22
C ASN A 54 -8.78 -1.32 20.83
N ARG A 55 -9.74 -0.53 20.35
CA ARG A 55 -10.33 -0.67 19.01
C ARG A 55 -9.27 -0.59 17.90
N ARG A 56 -8.34 0.37 17.97
CA ARG A 56 -7.26 0.50 16.98
C ARG A 56 -6.25 -0.64 17.08
N LYS A 57 -5.93 -1.08 18.30
CA LYS A 57 -5.03 -2.19 18.57
C LYS A 57 -5.58 -3.49 17.96
N GLU A 58 -6.83 -3.81 18.26
CA GLU A 58 -7.54 -4.96 17.68
C GLU A 58 -7.57 -4.88 16.15
N PHE A 59 -7.92 -3.72 15.58
CA PHE A 59 -7.95 -3.54 14.13
C PHE A 59 -6.61 -3.84 13.44
N VAL A 60 -5.50 -3.41 14.03
CA VAL A 60 -4.15 -3.64 13.49
C VAL A 60 -3.74 -5.11 13.62
N ILE A 61 -4.03 -5.74 14.76
CA ILE A 61 -3.70 -7.14 15.06
C ILE A 61 -4.51 -8.08 14.16
N GLU A 62 -5.83 -7.96 14.14
CA GLU A 62 -6.75 -8.83 13.41
C GLU A 62 -6.39 -8.88 11.91
N ARG A 63 -6.07 -7.72 11.35
CA ARG A 63 -5.74 -7.55 9.92
C ARG A 63 -4.28 -7.84 9.59
N GLY A 64 -3.46 -8.25 10.57
CA GLY A 64 -2.06 -8.61 10.36
C GLY A 64 -1.20 -7.44 9.87
N LEU A 65 -1.58 -6.21 10.19
CA LEU A 65 -0.88 -4.99 9.74
C LEU A 65 0.44 -4.73 10.49
N ILE A 66 0.83 -5.65 11.37
CA ILE A 66 2.02 -5.60 12.21
C ILE A 66 3.25 -6.06 11.41
N ASP A 67 3.09 -7.06 10.55
CA ASP A 67 4.18 -7.57 9.73
C ASP A 67 4.32 -6.76 8.45
N PHE A 68 5.02 -5.63 8.57
CA PHE A 68 5.34 -4.76 7.45
C PHE A 68 6.14 -5.48 6.34
N LYS A 69 6.96 -6.48 6.69
CA LYS A 69 7.73 -7.24 5.69
C LYS A 69 6.80 -8.11 4.86
N LEU A 70 5.89 -8.84 5.51
CA LEU A 70 4.86 -9.62 4.83
C LEU A 70 4.00 -8.74 3.92
N GLN A 71 3.55 -7.59 4.42
CA GLN A 71 2.72 -6.67 3.65
C GLN A 71 3.48 -6.09 2.44
N GLN A 72 4.76 -5.74 2.61
CA GLN A 72 5.60 -5.28 1.50
C GLN A 72 5.82 -6.39 0.47
N GLN A 73 5.99 -7.65 0.89
CA GLN A 73 6.09 -8.77 -0.04
C GLN A 73 4.80 -8.98 -0.84
N GLN A 74 3.63 -8.87 -0.21
CA GLN A 74 2.35 -8.96 -0.89
C GLN A 74 2.18 -7.82 -1.91
N ASP A 75 2.56 -6.59 -1.55
CA ASP A 75 2.48 -5.45 -2.46
C ASP A 75 3.48 -5.56 -3.62
N LYS A 76 4.66 -6.15 -3.41
CA LYS A 76 5.63 -6.44 -4.49
C LYS A 76 5.10 -7.44 -5.52
N ARG A 77 4.21 -8.35 -5.13
CA ARG A 77 3.57 -9.31 -6.05
C ARG A 77 2.50 -8.67 -6.95
N ARG A 78 2.06 -7.45 -6.62
CA ARG A 78 1.03 -6.71 -7.35
C ARG A 78 1.64 -5.78 -8.40
N THR A 79 0.96 -5.66 -9.53
CA THR A 79 1.25 -4.62 -10.52
C THR A 79 1.00 -3.23 -9.94
N LYS A 80 1.48 -2.17 -10.62
CA LYS A 80 1.28 -0.79 -10.16
C LYS A 80 -0.21 -0.44 -10.06
N GLU A 81 -1.00 -0.82 -11.07
CA GLU A 81 -2.45 -0.57 -11.10
C GLU A 81 -3.19 -1.29 -9.96
N GLU A 82 -2.83 -2.54 -9.69
CA GLU A 82 -3.41 -3.31 -8.58
C GLU A 82 -3.03 -2.70 -7.22
N ARG A 83 -1.79 -2.22 -7.05
CA ARG A 83 -1.37 -1.52 -5.83
C ARG A 83 -2.15 -0.22 -5.62
N ASP A 84 -2.30 0.58 -6.66
CA ASP A 84 -3.04 1.84 -6.59
C ASP A 84 -4.52 1.59 -6.23
N LEU A 85 -5.12 0.54 -6.80
CA LEU A 85 -6.49 0.13 -6.47
C LEU A 85 -6.62 -0.29 -5.00
N VAL A 86 -5.76 -1.20 -4.53
CA VAL A 86 -5.77 -1.65 -3.13
C VAL A 86 -5.54 -0.46 -2.18
N GLY A 87 -4.63 0.45 -2.54
CA GLY A 87 -4.36 1.68 -1.78
C GLY A 87 -5.61 2.55 -1.62
N ARG A 88 -6.40 2.73 -2.69
CA ARG A 88 -7.69 3.45 -2.62
C ARG A 88 -8.71 2.71 -1.77
N LEU A 89 -8.70 1.39 -1.77
CA LEU A 89 -9.66 0.58 -1.02
C LEU A 89 -9.38 0.56 0.48
N ARG A 90 -8.13 0.78 0.92
CA ARG A 90 -7.72 0.75 2.33
C ARG A 90 -8.60 1.61 3.26
N VAL A 91 -9.12 2.73 2.77
CA VAL A 91 -9.98 3.62 3.59
C VAL A 91 -11.27 2.93 4.03
N PHE A 92 -11.79 1.99 3.23
CA PHE A 92 -13.02 1.26 3.49
C PHE A 92 -12.85 0.09 4.47
N ALA A 93 -11.60 -0.32 4.74
CA ALA A 93 -11.32 -1.41 5.68
C ALA A 93 -11.88 -1.15 7.09
N ARG A 94 -12.09 0.11 7.47
CA ARG A 94 -12.67 0.49 8.79
C ARG A 94 -14.17 0.21 8.92
N PHE A 95 -14.87 -0.02 7.80
CA PHE A 95 -16.33 -0.18 7.75
C PHE A 95 -16.75 -1.61 7.44
N GLN A 96 -15.79 -2.53 7.31
CA GLN A 96 -16.00 -3.91 6.90
C GLN A 96 -15.27 -4.82 7.87
N SER A 97 -15.74 -6.07 8.00
CA SER A 97 -14.93 -7.14 8.62
C SER A 97 -13.65 -7.38 7.81
N LYS A 98 -12.73 -8.15 8.37
CA LYS A 98 -11.49 -8.50 7.65
C LYS A 98 -11.80 -9.25 6.36
N GLU A 99 -12.64 -10.27 6.46
CA GLU A 99 -12.98 -11.20 5.40
C GLU A 99 -13.73 -10.50 4.27
N GLU A 100 -14.71 -9.65 4.59
CA GLU A 100 -15.45 -8.87 3.60
C GLU A 100 -14.56 -7.91 2.84
N HIS A 101 -13.62 -7.26 3.54
CA HIS A 101 -12.70 -6.33 2.90
C HIS A 101 -11.73 -7.06 1.95
N GLU A 102 -11.20 -8.20 2.37
CA GLU A 102 -10.34 -9.04 1.53
C GLU A 102 -11.09 -9.55 0.29
N ALA A 103 -12.32 -10.01 0.47
CA ALA A 103 -13.19 -10.46 -0.62
C ALA A 103 -13.51 -9.31 -1.61
N LEU A 104 -13.78 -8.10 -1.11
CA LEU A 104 -14.00 -6.92 -1.95
C LEU A 104 -12.77 -6.60 -2.79
N VAL A 105 -11.58 -6.56 -2.16
CA VAL A 105 -10.32 -6.26 -2.84
C VAL A 105 -10.03 -7.32 -3.91
N GLU A 106 -10.14 -8.60 -3.57
CA GLU A 106 -9.91 -9.68 -4.53
C GLU A 106 -10.91 -9.65 -5.69
N GLY A 107 -12.19 -9.43 -5.40
CA GLY A 107 -13.25 -9.32 -6.39
C GLY A 107 -12.99 -8.20 -7.40
N LEU A 108 -12.57 -7.02 -6.93
CA LEU A 108 -12.26 -5.89 -7.80
C LEU A 108 -11.00 -6.12 -8.64
N LEU A 109 -9.96 -6.73 -8.07
CA LEU A 109 -8.76 -7.12 -8.81
C LEU A 109 -9.09 -8.13 -9.92
N ARG A 110 -9.91 -9.14 -9.60
CA ARG A 110 -10.38 -10.15 -10.56
C ARG A 110 -11.22 -9.52 -11.66
N ALA A 111 -12.14 -8.63 -11.32
CA ALA A 111 -12.95 -7.90 -12.29
C ALA A 111 -12.07 -7.04 -13.23
N GLY A 112 -11.02 -6.40 -12.70
CA GLY A 112 -10.03 -5.67 -13.50
C GLY A 112 -9.33 -6.57 -14.52
N LYS A 113 -8.83 -7.74 -14.09
CA LYS A 113 -8.19 -8.73 -14.98
C LYS A 113 -9.14 -9.23 -16.06
N LEU A 114 -10.37 -9.54 -15.70
CA LEU A 114 -11.40 -9.98 -16.66
C LEU A 114 -11.70 -8.89 -17.69
N ARG A 115 -11.80 -7.62 -17.29
CA ARG A 115 -11.99 -6.51 -18.24
C ARG A 115 -10.83 -6.40 -19.22
N GLN A 116 -9.59 -6.50 -18.75
CA GLN A 116 -8.41 -6.49 -19.62
C GLN A 116 -8.41 -7.67 -20.61
N GLN A 117 -8.77 -8.87 -20.13
CA GLN A 117 -8.88 -10.06 -20.98
C GLN A 117 -9.99 -9.92 -22.03
N ILE A 118 -11.16 -9.41 -21.64
CA ILE A 118 -12.28 -9.17 -22.57
C ILE A 118 -11.84 -8.20 -23.67
N GLU A 119 -11.16 -7.11 -23.31
CA GLU A 119 -10.69 -6.13 -24.27
C GLU A 119 -9.64 -6.73 -25.22
N LEU A 120 -8.68 -7.50 -24.68
CA LEU A 120 -7.73 -8.25 -25.49
C LEU A 120 -8.43 -9.17 -26.50
N TYR A 121 -9.43 -9.94 -26.08
CA TYR A 121 -10.17 -10.83 -26.98
C TYR A 121 -11.01 -10.08 -28.02
N ARG A 122 -11.52 -8.89 -27.70
CA ARG A 122 -12.17 -8.02 -28.68
C ARG A 122 -11.17 -7.58 -29.76
N THR A 123 -9.96 -7.17 -29.38
CA THR A 123 -8.92 -6.81 -30.38
C THR A 123 -8.53 -7.99 -31.26
N TYR A 124 -8.41 -9.20 -30.71
CA TYR A 124 -8.15 -10.41 -31.50
C TYR A 124 -9.23 -10.65 -32.55
N ARG A 125 -10.50 -10.53 -32.17
CA ARG A 125 -11.62 -10.70 -33.11
C ARG A 125 -11.59 -9.65 -34.22
N GLN A 126 -11.23 -8.40 -33.91
CA GLN A 126 -11.06 -7.33 -34.92
C GLN A 126 -9.91 -7.63 -35.88
N MET A 127 -8.82 -8.25 -35.41
CA MET A 127 -7.69 -8.69 -36.24
C MET A 127 -7.95 -10.02 -36.98
N GLY A 128 -9.16 -10.56 -36.92
CA GLY A 128 -9.53 -11.82 -37.59
C GLY A 128 -9.10 -13.10 -36.85
N VAL A 129 -8.51 -12.99 -35.67
CA VAL A 129 -8.16 -14.12 -34.81
C VAL A 129 -9.41 -14.57 -34.05
N ARG A 130 -9.99 -15.71 -34.45
CA ARG A 130 -11.27 -16.19 -33.92
C ARG A 130 -11.17 -17.45 -33.07
N THR A 131 -10.05 -18.17 -33.12
CA THR A 131 -9.81 -19.37 -32.30
C THR A 131 -8.74 -19.15 -31.25
N LEU A 132 -8.82 -19.88 -30.13
CA LEU A 132 -7.82 -19.82 -29.06
C LEU A 132 -6.44 -20.27 -29.55
N GLU A 133 -6.39 -21.20 -30.48
CA GLU A 133 -5.15 -21.70 -31.07
C GLU A 133 -4.47 -20.64 -31.94
N GLN A 134 -5.24 -19.92 -32.76
CA GLN A 134 -4.73 -18.75 -33.51
C GLN A 134 -4.27 -17.64 -32.56
N ALA A 135 -4.96 -17.41 -31.44
CA ALA A 135 -4.54 -16.43 -30.44
C ALA A 135 -3.19 -16.80 -29.82
N LYS A 136 -2.97 -18.07 -29.48
CA LYS A 136 -1.66 -18.57 -29.00
C LYS A 136 -0.55 -18.37 -30.02
N GLN A 137 -0.80 -18.71 -31.29
CA GLN A 137 0.17 -18.50 -32.37
C GLN A 137 0.46 -17.02 -32.60
N TYR A 138 -0.57 -16.17 -32.57
CA TYR A 138 -0.44 -14.73 -32.70
C TYR A 138 0.41 -14.13 -31.56
N GLU A 139 0.16 -14.52 -30.32
CA GLU A 139 0.99 -14.10 -29.19
C GLU A 139 2.44 -14.59 -29.31
N ALA A 140 2.66 -15.85 -29.71
CA ALA A 140 4.01 -16.39 -29.88
C ALA A 140 4.80 -15.60 -30.94
N ASN A 141 4.18 -15.36 -32.10
CA ASN A 141 4.77 -14.57 -33.18
C ASN A 141 5.01 -13.11 -32.76
N LYS A 142 4.07 -12.51 -32.03
CA LYS A 142 4.23 -11.15 -31.48
C LYS A 142 5.40 -11.07 -30.50
N ARG A 143 5.51 -12.03 -29.57
CA ARG A 143 6.62 -12.11 -28.60
C ARG A 143 7.97 -12.29 -29.29
N LEU A 144 8.05 -13.09 -30.36
CA LEU A 144 9.27 -13.25 -31.14
C LEU A 144 9.68 -11.92 -31.80
N ARG A 145 8.74 -11.25 -32.48
CA ARG A 145 9.00 -9.92 -33.09
C ARG A 145 9.46 -8.89 -32.06
N GLU A 146 8.86 -8.87 -30.87
CA GLU A 146 9.27 -7.97 -29.78
C GLU A 146 10.68 -8.28 -29.25
N LYS A 147 11.05 -9.58 -29.14
CA LYS A 147 12.40 -9.99 -28.76
C LYS A 147 13.43 -9.57 -29.81
N ASP A 148 13.14 -9.80 -31.08
CA ASP A 148 14.02 -9.42 -32.18
C ASP A 148 14.19 -7.90 -32.26
N ALA A 149 13.11 -7.15 -32.08
CA ALA A 149 13.17 -5.69 -32.03
C ALA A 149 13.99 -5.16 -30.85
N LYS A 150 13.89 -5.79 -29.67
CA LYS A 150 14.72 -5.47 -28.50
C LYS A 150 16.19 -5.80 -28.75
N ALA A 151 16.49 -6.97 -29.32
CA ALA A 151 17.85 -7.38 -29.65
C ALA A 151 18.50 -6.45 -30.69
N ARG A 152 17.74 -6.00 -31.70
CA ARG A 152 18.20 -4.98 -32.66
C ARG A 152 18.50 -3.66 -31.95
N LYS A 153 17.56 -3.13 -31.16
CA LYS A 153 17.80 -1.90 -30.37
C LYS A 153 19.00 -2.00 -29.44
N GLN A 154 19.24 -3.16 -28.85
CA GLN A 154 20.41 -3.38 -28.01
C GLN A 154 21.71 -3.39 -28.81
N LYS A 155 21.74 -4.08 -29.97
CA LYS A 155 22.88 -4.03 -30.90
C LYS A 155 23.15 -2.61 -31.40
N ASP A 156 22.10 -1.87 -31.75
CA ASP A 156 22.22 -0.47 -32.18
C ASP A 156 22.84 0.38 -31.06
N ARG A 157 22.40 0.18 -29.81
CA ARG A 157 22.91 0.86 -28.63
C ARG A 157 24.35 0.47 -28.26
N GLU A 158 24.75 -0.77 -28.50
CA GLU A 158 26.12 -1.28 -28.31
C GLU A 158 27.06 -0.86 -29.44
N SER A 159 26.54 -0.65 -30.65
CA SER A 159 27.31 -0.24 -31.84
C SER A 159 27.66 1.25 -31.88
N ALA A 160 27.02 2.07 -31.03
CA ALA A 160 27.28 3.51 -30.93
C ALA A 160 27.71 3.97 -29.51
N PRO A 161 28.77 3.40 -28.91
CA PRO A 161 29.21 3.76 -27.56
C PRO A 161 29.81 5.19 -27.50
N TYR A 162 30.31 5.70 -28.62
CA TYR A 162 30.94 7.04 -28.71
C TYR A 162 29.95 8.21 -28.63
N LEU A 163 28.67 8.01 -28.94
CA LEU A 163 27.64 9.07 -28.84
C LEU A 163 27.23 9.37 -27.39
N LEU A 164 27.44 8.43 -26.46
CA LEU A 164 27.08 8.59 -25.04
C LEU A 164 28.23 9.22 -24.21
N SER A 165 29.46 9.13 -24.70
CA SER A 165 30.64 9.74 -24.05
C SER A 165 30.67 11.27 -24.26
N GLN A 166 30.28 11.76 -25.44
CA GLN A 166 30.28 13.21 -25.76
C GLN A 166 29.27 14.03 -24.94
N SER A 167 28.19 13.44 -24.44
CA SER A 167 27.23 14.14 -23.57
C SER A 167 27.74 14.35 -22.14
N SER A 168 28.73 13.57 -21.71
CA SER A 168 29.29 13.64 -20.35
C SER A 168 30.38 14.71 -20.24
N SER A 169 31.09 14.98 -21.34
CA SER A 169 32.11 16.04 -21.41
C SER A 169 31.51 17.44 -21.61
N ALA A 170 30.35 17.56 -22.28
CA ALA A 170 29.67 18.85 -22.45
C ALA A 170 29.17 19.48 -21.13
N ALA A 171 28.84 18.66 -20.12
CA ALA A 171 28.41 19.14 -18.80
C ALA A 171 29.58 19.62 -17.91
N ALA A 172 30.81 19.20 -18.19
CA ALA A 172 32.00 19.61 -17.42
C ALA A 172 32.53 20.99 -17.84
N TYR A 173 32.37 21.36 -19.13
CA TYR A 173 32.86 22.66 -19.64
C TYR A 173 31.93 23.85 -19.34
N SER A 174 30.68 23.62 -18.93
CA SER A 174 29.76 24.72 -18.59
C SER A 174 29.89 25.25 -17.16
N GLN A 175 30.73 24.64 -16.30
CA GLN A 175 30.99 25.10 -14.94
C GLN A 175 32.32 25.87 -14.78
N GLN A 176 33.20 25.88 -15.79
CA GLN A 176 34.49 26.59 -15.73
C GLN A 176 34.48 27.99 -16.36
N SER A 177 33.40 28.42 -16.99
CA SER A 177 33.27 29.74 -17.63
C SER A 177 32.51 30.78 -16.78
N ALA A 178 32.35 30.52 -15.48
CA ALA A 178 31.77 31.45 -14.51
C ALA A 178 32.77 31.79 -13.41
N PHE A 179 33.90 32.39 -13.78
CA PHE A 179 34.75 33.25 -12.93
C PHE A 179 35.39 34.32 -13.81
#